data_AF-D8TZ07-F1
#
_entry.id   AF-D8TZ07-F1
#
_cell.length_a   1.000
_cell.length_b   1.000
_cell.length_c   1.000
_cell.angle_alpha   90.00
_cell.angle_beta   90.00
_cell.angle_gamma   90.00
#
_symmetry.space_group_name_H-M   'P 1'
#
loop_
_entity.id
_entity.type
_entity.pdbx_description
1 polymer ?
#
loop_
_entity_poly.entity_id
_entity_poly.type
_entity_poly.pdbx_seq_one_letter_code
_entity_poly.pdbx_strand_id
1 'polypeptide(L)'
;MSKPVIHYFPIRGRAEVLRLAIVAGGDDFDTVDVNYAEQKGDREKYPFGQCPRLVDGDIDLVQSNTIARYLARKYNLQGKTEKEICAVDMIMEGVESLRVKYVNLVYNDQLADAAKEAYWKTYFDKETTTGRNGECGESGGGGAHIQYLTNFLVKNGGQYCVGDSLTIADLCLWEIVDLHMRIFGDQIQETYPELVSFQSFISELPGIKEYLAGPKRLSEPNANKLG
;
A
#
# COMPACT_ATOMS: atom_id res chain seq x y z
N MET A 1 -2.37 16.34 -21.97
CA MET A 1 -3.55 15.60 -21.48
C MET A 1 -4.02 16.26 -20.20
N SER A 2 -5.29 16.15 -19.83
CA SER A 2 -5.77 16.58 -18.52
C SER A 2 -5.10 15.75 -17.42
N LYS A 3 -4.97 16.33 -16.22
CA LYS A 3 -4.45 15.60 -15.05
C LYS A 3 -5.40 14.46 -14.67
N PRO A 4 -4.91 13.33 -14.17
CA PRO A 4 -5.75 12.32 -13.55
C PRO A 4 -6.45 12.89 -12.31
N VAL A 5 -7.71 12.52 -12.09
CA VAL A 5 -8.52 12.96 -10.95
C VAL A 5 -8.81 11.76 -10.06
N ILE A 6 -8.35 11.81 -8.81
CA ILE A 6 -8.60 10.78 -7.79
C ILE A 6 -9.81 11.18 -6.95
N HIS A 7 -10.86 10.37 -6.99
CA HIS A 7 -12.01 10.49 -6.13
C HIS A 7 -11.84 9.57 -4.91
N TYR A 8 -11.64 10.15 -3.74
CA TYR A 8 -11.43 9.41 -2.49
C TYR A 8 -11.84 10.22 -1.26
N PHE A 9 -11.84 9.59 -0.10
CA PHE A 9 -11.97 10.30 1.18
C PHE A 9 -10.80 11.28 1.39
N PRO A 10 -10.98 12.34 2.22
CA PRO A 10 -9.93 13.31 2.57
C PRO A 10 -8.90 12.73 3.56
N ILE A 11 -8.36 11.55 3.23
CA ILE A 11 -7.33 10.82 3.96
C ILE A 11 -6.35 10.19 2.95
N ARG A 12 -5.19 9.72 3.42
CA ARG A 12 -4.24 8.94 2.60
C ARG A 12 -4.92 7.67 2.08
N GLY A 13 -5.22 6.74 2.99
CA GLY A 13 -5.88 5.45 2.74
C GLY A 13 -5.38 4.71 1.49
N ARG A 14 -6.28 3.97 0.83
CA ARG A 14 -5.95 3.18 -0.37
C ARG A 14 -5.53 4.04 -1.57
N ALA A 15 -5.78 5.34 -1.55
CA ALA A 15 -5.41 6.25 -2.62
C ALA A 15 -3.94 6.70 -2.54
N GLU A 16 -3.24 6.47 -1.43
CA GLU A 16 -1.85 6.93 -1.27
C GLU A 16 -0.91 6.32 -2.31
N VAL A 17 -1.03 5.01 -2.56
CA VAL A 17 -0.26 4.33 -3.63
C VAL A 17 -0.52 4.96 -5.01
N LEU A 18 -1.76 5.41 -5.26
CA LEU A 18 -2.12 6.04 -6.54
C LEU A 18 -1.45 7.41 -6.69
N ARG A 19 -1.45 8.21 -5.63
CA ARG A 19 -0.77 9.51 -5.58
C ARG A 19 0.73 9.34 -5.78
N LEU A 20 1.34 8.38 -5.06
CA LEU A 20 2.75 8.03 -5.19
C LEU A 20 3.12 7.59 -6.63
N ALA A 21 2.28 6.76 -7.26
CA ALA A 21 2.53 6.28 -8.61
C ALA A 21 2.52 7.42 -9.65
N ILE A 22 1.60 8.38 -9.51
CA ILE A 22 1.50 9.54 -10.42
C ILE A 22 2.73 10.44 -10.29
N VAL A 23 3.12 10.80 -9.07
CA VAL A 23 4.28 11.69 -8.85
C VAL A 23 5.61 11.03 -9.18
N ALA A 24 5.74 9.72 -8.94
CA ALA A 24 6.90 8.94 -9.38
C ALA A 24 7.00 8.88 -10.91
N GLY A 25 5.87 8.92 -11.61
CA GLY A 25 5.79 9.06 -13.06
C GLY A 25 6.09 10.47 -13.60
N GLY A 26 6.35 11.44 -12.72
CA GLY A 26 6.62 12.84 -13.08
C GLY A 26 5.38 13.62 -13.49
N ASP A 27 4.19 13.15 -13.16
CA ASP A 27 2.90 13.78 -13.50
C ASP A 27 2.24 14.39 -12.25
N ASP A 28 1.18 15.17 -12.46
CA ASP A 28 0.41 15.82 -11.39
C ASP A 28 -1.04 15.32 -11.39
N PHE A 29 -1.70 15.39 -10.24
CA PHE A 29 -3.09 14.96 -10.07
C PHE A 29 -3.94 15.97 -9.31
N ASP A 30 -5.25 15.86 -9.52
CA ASP A 30 -6.27 16.52 -8.72
C ASP A 30 -7.03 15.49 -7.86
N THR A 31 -7.64 15.95 -6.77
CA THR A 31 -8.45 15.12 -5.89
C THR A 31 -9.85 15.69 -5.73
N VAL A 32 -10.85 14.80 -5.71
CA VAL A 32 -12.23 15.13 -5.35
C VAL A 32 -12.58 14.34 -4.09
N ASP A 33 -12.95 15.09 -3.04
CA ASP A 33 -13.38 14.49 -1.79
C ASP A 33 -14.73 13.80 -1.95
N VAL A 34 -14.76 12.53 -1.62
CA VAL A 34 -15.95 11.68 -1.64
C VAL A 34 -16.42 11.48 -0.20
N ASN A 35 -17.74 11.49 0.01
CA ASN A 35 -18.33 11.08 1.29
C ASN A 35 -19.01 9.70 1.18
N TYR A 36 -19.32 9.10 2.33
CA TYR A 36 -19.93 7.77 2.38
C TYR A 36 -21.29 7.69 1.69
N ALA A 37 -22.09 8.76 1.74
CA ALA A 37 -23.42 8.77 1.12
C ALA A 37 -23.30 8.76 -0.41
N GLU A 38 -22.40 9.56 -0.97
CA GLU A 38 -22.10 9.57 -2.42
C GLU A 38 -21.60 8.20 -2.88
N GLN A 39 -20.55 7.68 -2.22
CA GLN A 39 -19.97 6.37 -2.56
C GLN A 39 -21.01 5.25 -2.53
N LYS A 40 -21.97 5.27 -1.60
CA LYS A 40 -23.00 4.21 -1.47
C LYS A 40 -24.22 4.43 -2.36
N GLY A 41 -24.52 5.69 -2.71
CA GLY A 41 -25.72 6.09 -3.43
C GLY A 41 -25.57 6.17 -4.96
N ASP A 42 -24.37 6.43 -5.47
CA ASP A 42 -24.13 6.60 -6.91
C ASP A 42 -23.46 5.35 -7.52
N ARG A 43 -24.28 4.42 -8.04
CA ARG A 43 -23.79 3.17 -8.67
C ARG A 43 -23.31 3.33 -10.09
N GLU A 44 -23.54 4.48 -10.71
CA GLU A 44 -22.98 4.83 -12.01
C GLU A 44 -21.48 5.14 -11.86
N LYS A 45 -21.12 6.00 -10.89
CA LYS A 45 -19.72 6.31 -10.60
C LYS A 45 -19.04 5.25 -9.74
N TYR A 46 -19.73 4.68 -8.77
CA TYR A 46 -19.19 3.70 -7.82
C TYR A 46 -19.95 2.37 -7.94
N PRO A 47 -19.72 1.57 -8.99
CA PRO A 47 -20.50 0.34 -9.23
C PRO A 47 -20.43 -0.65 -8.05
N PHE A 48 -19.28 -0.73 -7.36
CA PHE A 48 -19.11 -1.57 -6.16
C PHE A 48 -19.50 -0.88 -4.86
N GLY A 49 -19.96 0.37 -4.91
CA GLY A 49 -20.24 1.18 -3.73
C GLY A 49 -18.99 1.41 -2.87
N GLN A 50 -17.84 1.55 -3.53
CA GLN A 50 -16.48 1.65 -2.99
C GLN A 50 -15.64 2.65 -3.79
N CYS A 51 -14.86 3.47 -3.09
CA CYS A 51 -13.75 4.25 -3.64
C CYS A 51 -12.41 3.60 -3.20
N PRO A 52 -11.27 3.87 -3.86
CA PRO A 52 -11.02 4.94 -4.82
C PRO A 52 -11.64 4.73 -6.21
N ARG A 53 -11.90 5.85 -6.89
CA ARG A 53 -12.18 5.96 -8.32
C ARG A 53 -11.13 6.89 -8.96
N LEU A 54 -10.67 6.58 -10.16
CA LEU A 54 -9.77 7.41 -10.96
C LEU A 54 -10.44 7.76 -12.28
N VAL A 55 -10.38 9.03 -12.67
CA VAL A 55 -10.73 9.51 -14.02
C VAL A 55 -9.48 10.07 -14.69
N ASP A 56 -9.13 9.55 -15.86
CA ASP A 56 -7.98 9.98 -16.66
C ASP A 56 -8.32 9.94 -18.16
N GLY A 57 -8.82 11.07 -18.69
CA GLY A 57 -9.34 11.13 -20.05
C GLY A 57 -10.61 10.27 -20.20
N ASP A 58 -10.54 9.26 -21.08
CA ASP A 58 -11.60 8.27 -21.31
C ASP A 58 -11.53 7.07 -20.36
N ILE A 59 -10.51 7.00 -19.51
CA ILE A 59 -10.36 5.96 -18.49
C ILE A 59 -11.11 6.37 -17.22
N ASP A 60 -12.06 5.53 -16.82
CA ASP A 60 -12.83 5.66 -15.59
C ASP A 60 -12.83 4.33 -14.85
N LEU A 61 -12.10 4.26 -13.72
CA LEU A 61 -11.80 3.03 -13.02
C LEU A 61 -12.10 3.12 -11.53
N VAL A 62 -12.61 2.02 -10.97
CA VAL A 62 -12.67 1.77 -9.52
C VAL A 62 -11.78 0.57 -9.17
N GLN A 63 -11.61 0.31 -7.87
CA GLN A 63 -10.69 -0.69 -7.27
C GLN A 63 -9.23 -0.26 -7.27
N SER A 64 -8.65 -0.10 -6.08
CA SER A 64 -7.30 0.45 -5.90
C SER A 64 -6.22 -0.32 -6.66
N ASN A 65 -6.23 -1.66 -6.63
CA ASN A 65 -5.20 -2.44 -7.34
C ASN A 65 -5.39 -2.40 -8.86
N THR A 66 -6.63 -2.30 -9.36
CA THR A 66 -6.89 -2.12 -10.79
C THR A 66 -6.36 -0.76 -11.26
N ILE A 67 -6.65 0.29 -10.50
CA ILE A 67 -6.16 1.64 -10.78
C ILE A 67 -4.62 1.69 -10.69
N ALA A 68 -4.03 1.08 -9.66
CA ALA A 68 -2.58 1.02 -9.49
C ALA A 68 -1.88 0.33 -10.67
N ARG A 69 -2.43 -0.78 -11.19
CA ARG A 69 -1.91 -1.43 -12.42
C ARG A 69 -2.04 -0.57 -13.66
N TYR A 70 -3.13 0.20 -13.78
CA TYR A 70 -3.28 1.17 -14.87
C TYR A 70 -2.18 2.25 -14.80
N LEU A 71 -1.98 2.86 -13.64
CA LEU A 71 -0.94 3.87 -13.41
C LEU A 71 0.45 3.27 -13.61
N ALA A 72 0.66 2.01 -13.20
CA ALA A 72 1.90 1.30 -13.44
C ALA A 72 2.23 1.25 -14.93
N ARG A 73 1.29 0.80 -15.77
CA ARG A 73 1.45 0.79 -17.24
C ARG A 73 1.64 2.20 -17.82
N LYS A 74 0.88 3.19 -17.34
CA LYS A 74 0.96 4.57 -17.82
C LYS A 74 2.36 5.18 -17.57
N TYR A 75 2.96 4.88 -16.43
CA TYR A 75 4.21 5.48 -15.98
C TYR A 75 5.42 4.51 -16.01
N ASN A 76 5.29 3.37 -16.69
CA ASN A 76 6.33 2.34 -16.82
C ASN A 76 6.81 1.73 -15.48
N LEU A 77 5.91 1.59 -14.50
CA LEU A 77 6.17 1.00 -13.18
C LEU A 77 5.71 -0.47 -13.07
N GLN A 78 5.36 -1.12 -14.18
CA GLN A 78 4.87 -2.52 -14.17
C GLN A 78 5.99 -3.58 -14.20
N GLY A 79 7.25 -3.19 -14.39
CA GLY A 79 8.35 -4.11 -14.72
C GLY A 79 8.59 -4.20 -16.24
N LYS A 80 9.77 -4.69 -16.64
CA LYS A 80 10.28 -4.64 -18.02
C LYS A 80 9.98 -5.91 -18.82
N THR A 81 9.75 -7.03 -18.14
CA THR A 81 9.48 -8.34 -18.76
C THR A 81 8.21 -8.96 -18.20
N GLU A 82 7.61 -9.91 -18.92
CA GLU A 82 6.42 -10.64 -18.45
C GLU A 82 6.66 -11.30 -17.08
N LYS A 83 7.87 -11.81 -16.85
CA LYS A 83 8.26 -12.39 -15.57
C LYS A 83 8.26 -11.36 -14.45
N GLU A 84 8.75 -10.16 -14.72
CA GLU A 84 8.76 -9.06 -13.76
C GLU A 84 7.34 -8.54 -13.50
N ILE A 85 6.52 -8.39 -14.54
CA ILE A 85 5.11 -7.99 -14.43
C ILE A 85 4.33 -8.98 -13.54
N CYS A 86 4.48 -10.28 -13.80
CA CYS A 86 3.88 -11.32 -12.95
C CYS A 86 4.36 -11.24 -11.50
N ALA A 87 5.64 -10.96 -11.27
CA ALA A 87 6.20 -10.84 -9.93
C ALA A 87 5.67 -9.59 -9.20
N VAL A 88 5.56 -8.45 -9.91
CA VAL A 88 4.96 -7.21 -9.42
C VAL A 88 3.51 -7.46 -9.00
N ASP A 89 2.70 -8.09 -9.85
CA ASP A 89 1.31 -8.41 -9.54
C ASP A 89 1.18 -9.32 -8.31
N MET A 90 2.03 -10.34 -8.20
CA MET A 90 2.05 -11.24 -7.04
C MET A 90 2.35 -10.50 -5.74
N ILE A 91 3.31 -9.57 -5.75
CA ILE A 91 3.67 -8.78 -4.56
C ILE A 91 2.55 -7.81 -4.20
N MET A 92 1.91 -7.17 -5.19
CA MET A 92 0.74 -6.30 -4.94
C MET A 92 -0.39 -7.03 -4.21
N GLU A 93 -0.70 -8.27 -4.61
CA GLU A 93 -1.74 -9.09 -3.96
C GLU A 93 -1.30 -9.61 -2.58
N GLY A 94 0.00 -9.88 -2.39
CA GLY A 94 0.58 -10.17 -1.08
C GLY A 94 0.45 -8.99 -0.11
N VAL A 95 0.73 -7.77 -0.57
CA VAL A 95 0.54 -6.54 0.21
C VAL A 95 -0.94 -6.34 0.54
N GLU A 96 -1.85 -6.58 -0.39
CA GLU A 96 -3.29 -6.45 -0.13
C GLU A 96 -3.75 -7.44 0.96
N SER A 97 -3.23 -8.67 0.96
CA SER A 97 -3.51 -9.67 1.97
C SER A 97 -3.13 -9.18 3.38
N LEU A 98 -1.96 -8.54 3.53
CA LEU A 98 -1.53 -7.92 4.79
C LEU A 98 -2.35 -6.66 5.11
N ARG A 99 -2.67 -5.83 4.11
CA ARG A 99 -3.45 -4.60 4.27
C ARG A 99 -4.81 -4.86 4.89
N VAL A 100 -5.50 -5.95 4.48
CA VAL A 100 -6.78 -6.33 5.09
C VAL A 100 -6.64 -6.59 6.59
N LYS A 101 -5.51 -7.15 7.04
CA LYS A 101 -5.23 -7.38 8.46
C LYS A 101 -4.95 -6.08 9.18
N TYR A 102 -4.13 -5.20 8.59
CA TYR A 102 -3.89 -3.85 9.11
C TYR A 102 -5.20 -3.06 9.31
N VAL A 103 -6.11 -3.13 8.32
CA VAL A 103 -7.43 -2.47 8.42
C VAL A 103 -8.24 -3.01 9.60
N ASN A 104 -8.23 -4.33 9.85
CA ASN A 104 -8.89 -4.90 11.02
C ASN A 104 -8.28 -4.37 12.33
N LEU A 105 -6.95 -4.37 12.44
CA LEU A 105 -6.23 -3.86 13.61
C LEU A 105 -6.61 -2.41 13.93
N VAL A 106 -6.69 -1.56 12.90
CA VAL A 106 -6.99 -0.13 13.06
C VAL A 106 -8.47 0.13 13.36
N TYR A 107 -9.40 -0.49 12.63
CA TYR A 107 -10.82 -0.11 12.71
C TYR A 107 -11.63 -0.97 13.67
N ASN A 108 -11.36 -2.27 13.73
CA ASN A 108 -12.11 -3.20 14.58
C ASN A 108 -11.44 -3.34 15.95
N ASP A 109 -10.14 -3.55 15.97
CA ASP A 109 -9.39 -3.75 17.22
C ASP A 109 -8.96 -2.42 17.87
N GLN A 110 -9.09 -1.31 17.14
CA GLN A 110 -8.80 0.06 17.59
C GLN A 110 -7.40 0.23 18.21
N LEU A 111 -6.42 -0.53 17.72
CA LEU A 111 -5.04 -0.54 18.21
C LEU A 111 -4.91 -0.88 19.71
N ALA A 112 -5.84 -1.65 20.28
CA ALA A 112 -5.72 -2.15 21.65
C ALA A 112 -4.39 -2.91 21.83
N ASP A 113 -3.73 -2.75 22.98
CA ASP A 113 -2.38 -3.30 23.20
C ASP A 113 -2.31 -4.82 22.97
N ALA A 114 -3.27 -5.58 23.50
CA ALA A 114 -3.35 -7.02 23.28
C ALA A 114 -3.54 -7.39 21.79
N ALA A 115 -4.27 -6.57 21.03
CA ALA A 115 -4.46 -6.79 19.59
C ALA A 115 -3.18 -6.46 18.80
N LYS A 116 -2.45 -5.41 19.18
CA LYS A 116 -1.13 -5.08 18.61
C LYS A 116 -0.12 -6.20 18.85
N GLU A 117 -0.05 -6.73 20.06
CA GLU A 117 0.82 -7.86 20.40
C GLU A 117 0.49 -9.11 19.59
N ALA A 118 -0.80 -9.48 19.52
CA ALA A 118 -1.27 -10.61 18.73
C ALA A 118 -1.01 -10.42 17.22
N TYR A 119 -1.21 -9.19 16.72
CA TYR A 119 -0.95 -8.83 15.33
C TYR A 119 0.53 -8.98 14.99
N TRP A 120 1.42 -8.41 15.81
CA TRP A 120 2.86 -8.52 15.62
C TRP A 120 3.29 -9.99 15.58
N LYS A 121 2.88 -10.76 16.59
CA LYS A 121 3.19 -12.19 16.67
C LYS A 121 2.73 -12.97 15.45
N THR A 122 1.58 -12.62 14.87
CA THR A 122 0.99 -13.37 13.76
C THR A 122 1.54 -12.97 12.39
N TYR A 123 1.84 -11.69 12.18
CA TYR A 123 2.12 -11.15 10.83
C TYR A 123 3.52 -10.56 10.67
N PHE A 124 4.27 -10.40 11.77
CA PHE A 124 5.60 -9.77 11.80
C PHE A 124 6.68 -10.63 12.47
N ASP A 125 6.36 -11.49 13.43
CA ASP A 125 7.36 -12.34 14.06
C ASP A 125 7.94 -13.37 13.06
N LYS A 126 9.26 -13.38 12.87
CA LYS A 126 9.93 -14.28 11.91
C LYS A 126 9.71 -15.75 12.27
N GLU A 127 9.51 -16.07 13.54
CA GLU A 127 9.29 -17.43 14.02
C GLU A 127 7.94 -18.01 13.60
N THR A 128 6.94 -17.17 13.27
CA THR A 128 5.59 -17.65 12.92
C THR A 128 5.36 -17.87 11.42
N THR A 129 6.43 -17.73 10.62
CA THR A 129 6.41 -17.87 9.15
C THR A 129 6.19 -19.29 8.63
N THR A 130 6.32 -20.32 9.47
CA THR A 130 6.09 -21.74 9.13
C THR A 130 4.71 -22.23 9.57
N GLY A 131 3.97 -21.41 10.31
CA GLY A 131 2.64 -21.73 10.81
C GLY A 131 1.63 -21.80 9.67
N ARG A 132 1.30 -23.00 9.21
CA ARG A 132 0.35 -23.25 8.10
C ARG A 132 -1.03 -22.62 8.33
N ASN A 133 -1.42 -22.43 9.60
CA ASN A 133 -2.69 -21.83 10.05
C ASN A 133 -2.58 -21.17 11.45
N GLY A 134 -1.38 -20.70 11.83
CA GLY A 134 -1.11 -20.15 13.16
C GLY A 134 -0.68 -21.22 14.18
N GLU A 135 0.50 -21.06 14.76
CA GLU A 135 0.80 -21.60 16.10
C GLU A 135 0.25 -20.68 17.22
N CYS A 136 -0.54 -19.67 16.84
CA CYS A 136 -1.41 -18.92 17.73
C CYS A 136 -2.84 -19.23 17.32
N GLY A 137 -3.61 -19.80 18.24
CA GLY A 137 -4.93 -20.37 17.98
C GLY A 137 -5.90 -19.46 17.24
N GLU A 138 -6.82 -20.13 16.55
CA GLU A 138 -8.05 -19.62 15.94
C GLU A 138 -7.87 -18.40 15.01
N SER A 139 -7.70 -18.72 13.73
CA SER A 139 -7.86 -17.86 12.56
C SER A 139 -6.78 -16.80 12.27
N GLY A 140 -5.77 -17.21 11.48
CA GLY A 140 -5.33 -16.37 10.35
C GLY A 140 -3.87 -15.96 10.33
N GLY A 141 -2.98 -16.85 9.88
CA GLY A 141 -1.68 -16.49 9.31
C GLY A 141 -1.63 -16.61 7.79
N GLY A 142 -2.79 -16.77 7.12
CA GLY A 142 -2.92 -17.19 5.72
C GLY A 142 -2.23 -16.29 4.70
N GLY A 143 -0.94 -16.49 4.48
CA GLY A 143 -0.11 -15.82 3.46
C GLY A 143 0.19 -14.33 3.73
N ALA A 144 -0.48 -13.70 4.68
CA ALA A 144 -0.41 -12.26 4.96
C ALA A 144 0.71 -11.89 5.95
N HIS A 145 1.96 -12.26 5.65
CA HIS A 145 3.10 -12.05 6.56
C HIS A 145 4.15 -11.13 5.95
N ILE A 146 4.65 -10.15 6.71
CA ILE A 146 5.62 -9.16 6.21
C ILE A 146 6.93 -9.83 5.75
N GLN A 147 7.43 -10.83 6.50
CA GLN A 147 8.64 -11.57 6.12
C GLN A 147 8.57 -12.15 4.70
N TYR A 148 7.40 -12.57 4.20
CA TYR A 148 7.29 -13.07 2.84
C TYR A 148 7.54 -11.96 1.81
N LEU A 149 7.05 -10.73 2.08
CA LEU A 149 7.31 -9.56 1.26
C LEU A 149 8.78 -9.13 1.37
N THR A 150 9.34 -9.14 2.58
CA THR A 150 10.77 -8.89 2.83
C THR A 150 11.67 -9.86 2.07
N ASN A 151 11.28 -11.13 1.95
CA ASN A 151 12.04 -12.13 1.20
C ASN A 151 12.14 -11.77 -0.29
N PHE A 152 11.09 -11.20 -0.90
CA PHE A 152 11.17 -10.72 -2.29
C PHE A 152 12.18 -9.59 -2.43
N LEU A 153 12.09 -8.60 -1.54
CA LEU A 153 12.99 -7.45 -1.49
C LEU A 153 14.45 -7.88 -1.32
N VAL A 154 14.76 -8.68 -0.30
CA VAL A 154 16.14 -9.12 0.01
C VAL A 154 16.69 -10.01 -1.11
N LYS A 155 15.87 -10.92 -1.67
CA LYS A 155 16.27 -11.77 -2.79
C LYS A 155 16.62 -10.96 -4.04
N ASN A 156 16.02 -9.79 -4.22
CA ASN A 156 16.30 -8.86 -5.31
C ASN A 156 17.38 -7.82 -4.96
N GLY A 157 18.09 -7.98 -3.83
CA GLY A 157 19.21 -7.13 -3.43
C GLY A 157 18.87 -5.96 -2.51
N GLY A 158 17.61 -5.83 -2.09
CA GLY A 158 17.21 -4.92 -1.01
C GLY A 158 16.82 -3.50 -1.43
N GLN A 159 16.99 -3.12 -2.70
CA GLN A 159 16.70 -1.77 -3.19
C GLN A 159 15.33 -1.64 -3.85
N TYR A 160 14.96 -2.62 -4.68
CA TYR A 160 13.65 -2.75 -5.30
C TYR A 160 13.14 -4.17 -5.10
N CYS A 161 11.83 -4.36 -5.13
CA CYS A 161 11.16 -5.65 -4.98
C CYS A 161 11.39 -6.56 -6.20
N VAL A 162 11.44 -5.96 -7.40
CA VAL A 162 11.55 -6.67 -8.68
C VAL A 162 12.42 -5.87 -9.64
N GLY A 163 13.37 -6.55 -10.30
CA GLY A 163 14.20 -5.93 -11.33
C GLY A 163 15.18 -4.90 -10.75
N ASP A 164 15.50 -3.88 -11.55
CA ASP A 164 16.52 -2.87 -11.27
C ASP A 164 15.97 -1.43 -11.26
N SER A 165 14.65 -1.26 -11.25
CA SER A 165 13.98 0.04 -11.28
C SER A 165 12.69 0.03 -10.46
N LEU A 166 12.23 1.22 -10.06
CA LEU A 166 10.99 1.41 -9.32
C LEU A 166 9.80 0.76 -10.03
N THR A 167 9.01 0.00 -9.28
CA THR A 167 7.75 -0.58 -9.72
C THR A 167 6.60 -0.19 -8.79
N ILE A 168 5.37 -0.42 -9.22
CA ILE A 168 4.19 -0.22 -8.37
C ILE A 168 4.19 -1.15 -7.14
N ALA A 169 4.86 -2.31 -7.21
CA ALA A 169 5.02 -3.20 -6.06
C ALA A 169 5.86 -2.55 -4.95
N ASP A 170 6.88 -1.76 -5.32
CA ASP A 170 7.68 -1.00 -4.36
C ASP A 170 6.83 0.04 -3.64
N LEU A 171 5.97 0.76 -4.37
CA LEU A 171 5.09 1.77 -3.77
C LEU A 171 4.03 1.15 -2.86
N CYS A 172 3.50 -0.02 -3.23
CA CYS A 172 2.61 -0.81 -2.38
C CYS A 172 3.32 -1.26 -1.09
N LEU A 173 4.53 -1.82 -1.20
CA LEU A 173 5.31 -2.27 -0.03
C LEU A 173 5.73 -1.08 0.84
N TRP A 174 6.17 0.01 0.23
CA TRP A 174 6.56 1.23 0.93
C TRP A 174 5.41 1.78 1.78
N GLU A 175 4.21 1.88 1.20
CA GLU A 175 3.06 2.45 1.90
C GLU A 175 2.62 1.55 3.06
N ILE A 176 2.60 0.23 2.88
CA ILE A 176 2.22 -0.66 3.98
C ILE A 176 3.29 -0.64 5.09
N VAL A 177 4.57 -0.48 4.75
CA VAL A 177 5.64 -0.29 5.74
C VAL A 177 5.50 1.06 6.46
N ASP A 178 5.25 2.16 5.76
CA ASP A 178 5.00 3.50 6.35
C ASP A 178 3.86 3.44 7.38
N LEU A 179 2.76 2.77 7.04
CA LEU A 179 1.62 2.59 7.95
C LEU A 179 1.98 1.80 9.21
N HIS A 180 2.77 0.73 9.10
CA HIS A 180 3.16 -0.08 10.24
C HIS A 180 4.25 0.57 11.09
N MET A 181 5.17 1.34 10.50
CA MET A 181 6.20 2.07 11.25
C MET A 181 5.61 3.11 12.20
N ARG A 182 4.43 3.65 11.90
CA ARG A 182 3.71 4.55 12.82
C ARG A 182 3.24 3.85 14.11
N ILE A 183 3.03 2.54 14.07
CA ILE A 183 2.51 1.74 15.19
C ILE A 183 3.64 0.93 15.87
N PHE A 184 4.56 0.40 15.07
CA PHE A 184 5.57 -0.59 15.47
C PHE A 184 7.01 -0.16 15.11
N GLY A 185 7.28 1.16 15.05
CA GLY A 185 8.53 1.71 14.52
C GLY A 185 9.80 1.08 15.09
N ASP A 186 9.94 1.05 16.41
CA ASP A 186 11.12 0.50 17.09
C ASP A 186 11.29 -1.00 16.81
N GLN A 187 10.19 -1.76 16.88
CA GLN A 187 10.21 -3.21 16.63
C GLN A 187 10.55 -3.53 15.17
N ILE A 188 10.06 -2.74 14.21
CA ILE A 188 10.42 -2.88 12.79
C ILE A 188 11.88 -2.53 12.57
N GLN A 189 12.39 -1.48 13.21
CA GLN A 189 13.80 -1.10 13.10
C GLN A 189 14.74 -2.21 13.60
N GLU A 190 14.38 -2.86 14.70
CA GLU A 190 15.16 -3.98 15.25
C GLU A 190 15.03 -5.25 14.40
N THR A 191 13.81 -5.59 13.97
CA THR A 191 13.51 -6.89 13.35
C THR A 191 13.73 -6.91 11.84
N TYR A 192 13.51 -5.78 11.17
CA TYR A 192 13.52 -5.61 9.71
C TYR A 192 14.28 -4.35 9.27
N PRO A 193 15.57 -4.19 9.62
CA PRO A 193 16.37 -3.03 9.21
C PRO A 193 16.43 -2.86 7.67
N GLU A 194 16.28 -3.94 6.91
CA GLU A 194 16.16 -3.94 5.45
C GLU A 194 14.92 -3.19 4.95
N LEU A 195 13.78 -3.30 5.65
CA LEU A 195 12.56 -2.56 5.29
C LEU A 195 12.70 -1.08 5.62
N VAL A 196 13.37 -0.73 6.72
CA VAL A 196 13.66 0.67 7.06
C VAL A 196 14.58 1.31 6.01
N SER A 197 15.61 0.57 5.58
CA SER A 197 16.54 1.01 4.54
C SER A 197 15.84 1.20 3.20
N PHE A 198 14.99 0.24 2.80
CA PHE A 198 14.15 0.32 1.61
C PHE A 198 13.17 1.49 1.68
N GLN A 199 12.47 1.66 2.80
CA GLN A 199 11.51 2.75 3.00
C GLN A 199 12.20 4.11 2.86
N SER A 200 13.38 4.26 3.46
CA SER A 200 14.19 5.47 3.36
C SER A 200 14.63 5.74 1.92
N PHE A 201 15.11 4.72 1.22
CA PHE A 201 15.53 4.83 -0.17
C PHE A 201 14.41 5.29 -1.11
N ILE A 202 13.24 4.64 -1.05
CA ILE A 202 12.10 5.00 -1.90
C ILE A 202 11.57 6.41 -1.58
N SER A 203 11.62 6.81 -0.29
CA SER A 203 11.19 8.16 0.14
C SER A 203 12.03 9.29 -0.47
N GLU A 204 13.28 8.99 -0.87
CA GLU A 204 14.22 9.96 -1.44
C GLU A 204 14.18 10.03 -2.97
N LEU A 205 13.38 9.18 -3.63
CA LEU A 205 13.27 9.21 -5.08
C LEU A 205 12.61 10.51 -5.57
N PRO A 206 13.04 11.06 -6.74
CA PRO A 206 12.42 12.24 -7.33
C PRO A 206 10.92 12.08 -7.54
N GLY A 207 10.15 13.15 -7.34
CA GLY A 207 8.69 13.17 -7.36
C GLY A 207 8.08 12.67 -6.06
N ILE A 208 8.57 11.54 -5.53
CA ILE A 208 8.12 11.00 -4.24
C ILE A 208 8.56 11.92 -3.11
N LYS A 209 9.84 12.26 -3.00
CA LYS A 209 10.36 13.14 -1.94
C LYS A 209 9.59 14.46 -1.85
N GLU A 210 9.37 15.10 -2.99
CA GLU A 210 8.64 16.37 -3.08
C GLU A 210 7.17 16.21 -2.68
N TYR A 211 6.52 15.11 -3.08
CA TYR A 211 5.16 14.80 -2.64
C TYR A 211 5.09 14.55 -1.13
N LEU A 212 6.02 13.77 -0.58
CA LEU A 212 6.03 13.41 0.84
C LEU A 212 6.19 14.62 1.76
N ALA A 213 6.94 15.64 1.31
CA ALA A 213 7.11 16.92 2.01
C ALA A 213 6.07 17.99 1.59
N GLY A 214 5.29 17.71 0.55
CA GLY A 214 4.44 18.68 -0.13
C GLY A 214 3.03 18.79 0.47
N PRO A 215 2.32 19.91 0.20
CA PRO A 215 1.00 20.17 0.77
C PRO A 215 -0.10 19.27 0.18
N LYS A 216 0.17 18.55 -0.91
CA LYS A 216 -0.77 17.59 -1.51
C LYS A 216 -0.85 16.27 -0.74
N ARG A 217 0.12 15.96 0.13
CA ARG A 217 0.07 14.78 0.98
C ARG A 217 -0.79 15.06 2.21
N LEU A 218 -1.83 14.25 2.37
CA LEU A 218 -2.75 14.36 3.48
C LEU A 218 -2.10 13.83 4.77
N SER A 219 -2.34 14.50 5.90
CA SER A 219 -1.75 14.12 7.20
C SER A 219 -2.36 12.82 7.74
N GLU A 220 -3.66 12.64 7.55
CA GLU A 220 -4.42 11.55 8.14
C GLU A 220 -4.29 10.25 7.32
N PRO A 221 -3.74 9.16 7.89
CA PRO A 221 -3.63 7.88 7.20
C PRO A 221 -4.99 7.21 6.97
N ASN A 222 -5.92 7.41 7.90
CA ASN A 222 -7.21 6.74 8.00
C ASN A 222 -8.25 7.67 8.63
N ALA A 223 -9.53 7.28 8.57
CA ALA A 223 -10.63 8.14 8.97
C ALA A 223 -10.83 8.24 10.50
N ASN A 224 -10.32 7.27 11.26
CA ASN A 224 -10.45 7.24 12.73
C ASN A 224 -9.26 7.90 13.45
N LYS A 225 -8.27 8.43 12.72
CA LYS A 225 -7.10 9.15 13.25
C LYS A 225 -6.23 8.30 14.19
N LEU A 226 -6.30 6.98 14.06
CA LEU A 226 -5.49 6.04 14.85
C LEU A 226 -4.25 5.63 14.08
N GLY A 227 -3.13 5.44 14.80
CA GLY A 227 -1.85 5.09 14.20
C GLY A 227 -1.19 6.27 13.54
#